data_AF-A0A0F6A8R8-F1
#
_entry.id   AF-A0A0F6A8R8-F1
#
_cell.length_a   1.000
_cell.length_b   1.000
_cell.length_c   1.000
_cell.angle_alpha   90.00
_cell.angle_beta   90.00
_cell.angle_gamma   90.00
#
_symmetry.space_group_name_H-M   'P 1'
#
loop_
_entity.id
_entity.type
_entity.pdbx_description
1 polymer ?
#
loop_
_entity_poly.entity_id
_entity_poly.type
_entity_poly.pdbx_seq_one_letter_code
_entity_poly.pdbx_strand_id
1 'polypeptide(L)'
;MWHKTFAGFIFGLITITLLPSSLIHFYSDLSAISAAFFITVGLTGWACIMTYCYGANSPKAAWLRGLYCATPAVLIYLIAFFT
;
A
#
# COMPACT_ATOMS: atom_id res chain seq x y z
N MET A 1 4.35 -20.79 5.59
CA MET A 1 5.14 -19.63 5.12
C MET A 1 4.38 -18.82 4.07
N TRP A 2 3.80 -19.47 3.05
CA TRP A 2 2.97 -18.84 2.01
C TRP A 2 1.91 -17.83 2.47
N HIS A 3 1.16 -18.11 3.54
CA HIS A 3 0.16 -17.16 4.05
C HIS A 3 0.74 -15.79 4.44
N LYS A 4 1.99 -15.73 4.92
CA LYS A 4 2.63 -14.48 5.34
C LYS A 4 3.07 -13.65 4.13
N THR A 5 3.67 -14.31 3.15
CA THR A 5 4.05 -13.71 1.86
C THR A 5 2.81 -13.21 1.12
N PHE A 6 1.74 -13.99 1.12
CA PHE A 6 0.49 -13.63 0.45
C PHE A 6 -0.21 -12.43 1.10
N ALA A 7 -0.19 -12.34 2.44
CA ALA A 7 -0.67 -11.16 3.15
C ALA A 7 0.13 -9.91 2.74
N GLY A 8 1.46 -9.99 2.76
CA GLY A 8 2.32 -8.89 2.31
C GLY A 8 2.07 -8.49 0.85
N PHE A 9 1.82 -9.47 -0.02
CA PHE A 9 1.59 -9.25 -1.45
C PHE A 9 0.29 -8.47 -1.67
N ILE A 10 -0.81 -8.95 -1.09
CA ILE A 10 -2.12 -8.31 -1.22
C ILE A 10 -2.11 -6.91 -0.61
N PHE A 11 -1.70 -6.78 0.65
CA PHE A 11 -1.75 -5.48 1.32
C PHE A 11 -0.74 -4.49 0.76
N GLY A 12 0.42 -4.98 0.32
CA GLY A 12 1.37 -4.17 -0.43
C GLY A 12 0.73 -3.61 -1.69
N LEU A 13 0.10 -4.45 -2.52
CA LEU A 13 -0.57 -4.01 -3.75
C LEU A 13 -1.66 -2.99 -3.46
N ILE A 14 -2.52 -3.24 -2.48
CA ILE A 14 -3.56 -2.30 -2.07
C ILE A 14 -2.94 -0.94 -1.70
N THR A 15 -1.92 -0.92 -0.84
CA THR A 15 -1.28 0.32 -0.42
C THR A 15 -0.69 1.10 -1.60
N ILE A 16 0.05 0.43 -2.49
CA ILE A 16 0.74 1.13 -3.59
C ILE A 16 -0.17 1.53 -4.72
N THR A 17 -1.31 0.87 -4.92
CA THR A 17 -2.28 1.30 -5.92
C THR A 17 -3.08 2.48 -5.40
N LEU A 18 -3.58 2.39 -4.17
CA LEU A 18 -4.52 3.40 -3.65
C LEU A 18 -3.85 4.73 -3.30
N LEU A 19 -2.64 4.71 -2.72
CA LEU A 19 -2.00 5.95 -2.25
C LEU A 19 -1.66 6.91 -3.42
N PRO A 20 -1.00 6.49 -4.51
CA PRO A 20 -0.69 7.37 -5.63
C PRO A 20 -1.92 7.75 -6.43
N SER A 21 -2.91 6.85 -6.57
CA SER A 21 -4.20 7.21 -7.18
C SER A 21 -4.88 8.34 -6.41
N SER A 22 -4.81 8.33 -5.08
CA SER A 22 -5.33 9.42 -4.24
C SER A 22 -4.57 10.73 -4.46
N LEU A 23 -3.23 10.67 -4.63
CA LEU A 23 -2.41 11.85 -4.92
C LEU A 23 -2.70 12.45 -6.30
N ILE A 24 -2.95 11.62 -7.31
CA ILE A 24 -3.37 12.10 -8.64
C ILE A 24 -4.71 12.84 -8.54
N HIS A 25 -5.63 12.35 -7.70
CA HIS A 25 -6.92 12.99 -7.50
C HIS A 25 -6.78 14.38 -6.84
N PHE A 26 -6.02 14.49 -5.76
CA PHE A 26 -5.80 15.78 -5.09
C PHE A 26 -4.91 16.75 -5.86
N TYR A 27 -4.02 16.24 -6.72
CA TYR A 27 -3.04 17.01 -7.46
C TYR A 27 -2.98 16.56 -8.93
N SER A 28 -4.05 16.83 -9.66
CA SER A 28 -4.22 16.43 -11.07
C SER A 28 -3.10 16.97 -11.99
N ASP A 29 -2.65 18.20 -11.74
CA ASP A 29 -1.54 18.83 -12.46
C ASP A 29 -0.19 18.12 -12.21
N LEU A 30 -0.09 17.32 -11.16
CA LEU A 30 1.12 16.57 -10.78
C LEU A 30 1.06 15.09 -11.17
N SER A 31 0.17 14.71 -12.10
CA SER A 31 -0.04 13.30 -12.50
C SER A 31 1.25 12.56 -12.88
N ALA A 32 2.16 13.20 -13.63
CA ALA A 32 3.46 12.64 -13.99
C ALA A 32 4.37 12.39 -12.79
N ILE A 33 4.37 13.31 -11.81
CA ILE A 33 5.16 13.19 -10.58
C ILE A 33 4.57 12.09 -9.68
N SER A 34 3.24 12.03 -9.55
CA SER A 34 2.56 10.96 -8.81
C SER A 34 2.82 9.58 -9.42
N ALA A 35 2.87 9.47 -10.74
CA ALA A 35 3.25 8.24 -11.43
C ALA A 35 4.71 7.85 -11.17
N ALA A 36 5.64 8.81 -11.21
CA ALA A 36 7.04 8.55 -10.87
C ALA A 36 7.20 8.13 -9.41
N PHE A 37 6.42 8.72 -8.50
CA PHE A 37 6.39 8.37 -7.08
C PHE A 37 5.85 6.96 -6.84
N PHE A 38 4.82 6.53 -7.57
CA PHE A 38 4.35 5.14 -7.55
C PHE A 38 5.46 4.16 -7.94
N ILE A 39 6.19 4.44 -9.03
CA ILE A 39 7.23 3.54 -9.51
C ILE A 39 8.41 3.48 -8.52
N THR A 40 8.84 4.61 -7.98
CA THR A 40 10.04 4.66 -7.13
C THR A 40 9.73 4.36 -5.66
N VAL A 41 8.85 5.15 -5.05
CA VAL A 41 8.52 5.04 -3.63
C VAL A 41 7.48 3.96 -3.39
N GLY A 42 6.50 3.82 -4.28
CA GLY A 42 5.48 2.77 -4.19
C GLY A 42 6.11 1.38 -4.22
N LEU A 43 6.89 1.03 -5.26
CA LEU A 43 7.53 -0.29 -5.33
C LEU A 43 8.46 -0.57 -4.14
N THR A 44 9.19 0.44 -3.66
CA THR A 44 10.02 0.30 -2.45
C THR A 44 9.15 0.04 -1.21
N GLY A 45 8.06 0.80 -1.04
CA GLY A 45 7.09 0.61 0.03
C GLY A 45 6.43 -0.77 -0.02
N TRP A 46 6.13 -1.28 -1.21
CA TRP A 46 5.61 -2.64 -1.40
C TRP A 46 6.59 -3.70 -0.91
N ALA A 47 7.87 -3.59 -1.28
CA ALA A 47 8.91 -4.51 -0.83
C ALA A 47 9.09 -4.47 0.70
N CYS A 48 8.96 -3.29 1.31
CA CYS A 48 8.96 -3.13 2.76
C CYS A 48 7.75 -3.80 3.43
N ILE A 49 6.55 -3.66 2.87
CA ILE A 49 5.34 -4.30 3.40
C ILE A 49 5.45 -5.83 3.29
N MET A 50 5.99 -6.33 2.18
CA MET A 50 6.27 -7.75 1.96
C MET A 50 7.19 -8.31 3.05
N THR A 51 8.33 -7.66 3.29
CA THR A 51 9.29 -8.08 4.33
C THR A 51 8.72 -7.94 5.74
N TYR A 52 7.97 -6.88 6.02
CA TYR A 52 7.32 -6.65 7.31
C TYR A 52 6.29 -7.73 7.67
N CYS A 53 5.46 -8.14 6.70
CA CYS A 53 4.48 -9.21 6.87
C CYS A 53 5.14 -10.59 6.94
N TYR A 54 6.18 -10.83 6.14
CA TYR A 54 6.93 -12.09 6.15
C TYR A 54 7.59 -12.37 7.52
N GLY A 55 8.17 -11.33 8.14
CA GLY A 55 8.79 -11.39 9.46
C GLY A 55 7.82 -11.50 10.66
N ALA A 56 6.54 -11.80 10.44
CA ALA A 56 5.57 -11.95 11.52
C ALA A 56 5.70 -13.32 12.22
N ASN A 57 5.47 -13.37 13.53
CA ASN A 57 5.59 -14.61 14.31
C ASN A 57 4.51 -15.65 13.98
N SER A 58 3.33 -15.22 13.51
CA SER A 58 2.21 -16.09 13.14
C SER A 58 1.51 -15.60 11.87
N PRO A 59 0.75 -16.47 11.17
CA PRO A 59 -0.06 -16.05 10.02
C PRO A 59 -1.03 -14.91 10.38
N LYS A 60 -1.74 -15.02 11.51
CA LYS A 60 -2.68 -13.99 11.97
C LYS A 60 -1.99 -12.63 12.17
N ALA A 61 -0.79 -12.63 12.74
CA ALA A 61 0.00 -11.41 12.92
C ALA A 61 0.45 -10.80 11.58
N ALA A 62 0.75 -11.63 10.57
CA ALA A 62 1.10 -11.12 9.24
C ALA A 62 -0.07 -10.37 8.59
N TRP A 63 -1.28 -10.93 8.67
CA TRP A 63 -2.48 -10.27 8.15
C TRP A 63 -2.79 -8.97 8.89
N LEU A 64 -2.64 -8.95 10.22
CA LEU A 64 -2.85 -7.73 11.01
C LEU A 64 -1.83 -6.63 10.65
N ARG A 65 -0.56 -7.00 10.49
CA ARG A 65 0.51 -6.08 10.03
C ARG A 65 0.19 -5.47 8.67
N GLY A 66 -0.19 -6.30 7.71
CA GLY A 66 -0.59 -5.82 6.39
C GLY A 66 -1.83 -4.92 6.43
N LEU A 67 -2.80 -5.23 7.29
CA LEU A 67 -3.97 -4.38 7.51
C LEU A 67 -3.59 -2.99 8.02
N TYR A 68 -2.64 -2.89 8.96
CA TYR A 68 -2.13 -1.60 9.43
C TYR A 68 -1.45 -0.77 8.32
N CYS A 69 -0.83 -1.43 7.34
CA CYS A 69 -0.25 -0.74 6.18
C CYS A 69 -1.32 -0.31 5.16
N ALA A 70 -2.35 -1.13 4.92
CA ALA A 70 -3.38 -0.88 3.92
C ALA A 70 -4.48 0.08 4.39
N THR A 71 -4.86 0.02 5.67
CA THR A 71 -5.93 0.85 6.24
C THR A 71 -5.75 2.35 6.00
N PRO A 72 -4.58 2.97 6.28
CA PRO A 72 -4.40 4.41 6.00
C PRO A 72 -4.51 4.73 4.52
N ALA A 73 -3.99 3.88 3.63
CA ALA A 73 -4.10 4.08 2.18
C ALA A 73 -5.56 4.00 1.70
N VAL A 74 -6.33 3.04 2.23
CA VAL A 74 -7.77 2.94 1.95
C VAL A 74 -8.52 4.16 2.47
N LEU A 75 -8.23 4.62 3.68
CA LEU A 75 -8.88 5.83 4.25
C LEU A 75 -8.58 7.07 3.41
N ILE A 76 -7.32 7.30 3.03
CA ILE A 76 -6.93 8.44 2.19
C ILE A 76 -7.64 8.36 0.83
N TYR A 77 -7.71 7.17 0.23
CA TYR A 77 -8.41 6.97 -1.03
C TYR A 77 -9.91 7.22 -0.93
N LEU A 78 -10.56 6.75 0.13
CA LEU A 78 -11.99 7.03 0.34
C LEU A 78 -12.24 8.52 0.51
N ILE A 79 -11.39 9.24 1.27
CA ILE A 79 -11.49 10.70 1.37
C ILE A 79 -11.38 11.32 -0.01
N ALA A 80 -10.33 10.98 -0.77
CA ALA A 80 -10.12 11.48 -2.12
C ALA A 80 -11.34 11.21 -3.02
N PHE A 81 -11.89 10.00 -3.00
CA PHE A 81 -13.00 9.60 -3.85
C PHE A 81 -14.30 10.39 -3.57
N PHE A 82 -14.54 10.78 -2.31
CA PHE A 82 -15.76 11.50 -1.92
C PHE A 82 -15.60 13.03 -1.88
N THR A 83 -14.40 13.56 -2.11
CA THR A 83 -14.12 15.00 -2.29
C THR A 83 -13.91 15.34 -3.76
#